data_AF-A0A4Q4XRY8-F1
#
_entry.id   AF-A0A4Q4XRY8-F1
#
_cell.length_a   1.000
_cell.length_b   1.000
_cell.length_c   1.000
_cell.angle_alpha   90.00
_cell.angle_beta   90.00
_cell.angle_gamma   90.00
#
_symmetry.space_group_name_H-M   'P 1'
#
loop_
_entity.id
_entity.type
_entity.pdbx_description
1 polymer ?
#
loop_
_entity_poly.entity_id
_entity_poly.type
_entity_poly.pdbx_seq_one_letter_code
_entity_poly.pdbx_strand_id
1 'polypeptide(L)'
;MQLFNANMAINAYIVDLHRRFSDLAYFEVESVARCAPPAPPSNLRSLKPGGARIHTSKALLAIRRTVDLLALPPTLPSQTPFLICMIANTMVAHLSACRYLFKGSVLQLERERIRSSMGALRVLGEYWPLGRRTYREMGIIAREVLGLSEKDIPKVQNSTGKSGDTIGSAQAQAVLSDPIPDTLLYMDLNYSDLDIFPPDYLILQGMYPTMEELCL
;
A
#
# COMPACT_ATOMS: atom_id res chain seq x y z
N MET A 1 3.51 20.96 7.35
CA MET A 1 3.59 19.67 8.08
C MET A 1 2.21 19.05 8.33
N GLN A 2 1.30 19.70 9.06
CA GLN A 2 -0.02 19.14 9.40
C GLN A 2 -0.80 18.56 8.20
N LEU A 3 -0.90 19.30 7.09
CA LEU A 3 -1.59 18.86 5.85
C LEU A 3 -1.02 17.55 5.27
N PHE A 4 0.29 17.33 5.34
CA PHE A 4 0.94 16.09 4.88
C PHE A 4 0.50 14.90 5.76
N ASN A 5 0.58 15.04 7.09
CA ASN A 5 0.16 13.98 8.01
C ASN A 5 -1.35 13.70 7.94
N ALA A 6 -2.18 14.71 7.70
CA ALA A 6 -3.61 14.53 7.46
C ALA A 6 -3.89 13.74 6.17
N ASN A 7 -3.22 14.08 5.06
CA ASN A 7 -3.35 13.33 3.81
C ASN A 7 -2.83 11.90 3.92
N MET A 8 -1.68 11.68 4.56
CA MET A 8 -1.15 10.33 4.80
C MET A 8 -2.10 9.50 5.68
N ALA A 9 -2.73 10.10 6.70
CA ALA A 9 -3.73 9.43 7.52
C ALA A 9 -4.98 9.03 6.72
N ILE A 10 -5.56 9.97 5.98
CA ILE A 10 -6.77 9.74 5.17
C ILE A 10 -6.53 8.63 4.15
N ASN A 11 -5.41 8.65 3.43
CA ASN A 11 -5.10 7.60 2.47
C ASN A 11 -4.87 6.24 3.13
N ALA A 12 -4.16 6.17 4.27
CA ALA A 12 -4.00 4.91 5.01
C ALA A 12 -5.34 4.33 5.50
N TYR A 13 -6.30 5.17 5.92
CA TYR A 13 -7.65 4.72 6.29
C TYR A 13 -8.46 4.26 5.07
N ILE A 14 -8.38 4.95 3.93
CA ILE A 14 -9.02 4.51 2.67
C ILE A 14 -8.49 3.14 2.27
N VAL A 15 -7.17 2.90 2.38
CA VAL A 15 -6.58 1.59 2.09
C VAL A 15 -7.12 0.50 3.02
N ASP A 16 -7.09 0.68 4.34
CA ASP A 16 -7.59 -0.33 5.28
C ASP A 16 -9.09 -0.64 5.05
N LEU A 17 -9.93 0.40 4.96
CA LEU A 17 -11.37 0.23 4.78
C LEU A 17 -11.72 -0.45 3.45
N HIS A 18 -11.08 -0.06 2.35
CA HIS A 18 -11.39 -0.64 1.04
C HIS A 18 -10.71 -1.99 0.79
N ARG A 19 -9.51 -2.26 1.33
CA ARG A 19 -8.79 -3.52 1.11
C ARG A 19 -9.64 -4.74 1.48
N ARG A 20 -10.39 -4.64 2.59
CA ARG A 20 -11.29 -5.67 3.13
C ARG A 20 -12.35 -6.18 2.14
N PHE A 21 -12.75 -5.35 1.17
CA PHE A 21 -13.79 -5.64 0.18
C PHE A 21 -13.25 -5.69 -1.26
N SER A 22 -11.92 -5.74 -1.42
CA SER A 22 -11.22 -5.60 -2.69
C SER A 22 -10.68 -6.94 -3.22
N ASP A 23 -9.97 -6.86 -4.34
CA ASP A 23 -9.22 -7.93 -4.97
C ASP A 23 -7.74 -7.94 -4.53
N LEU A 24 -7.36 -7.06 -3.59
CA LEU A 24 -6.09 -7.10 -2.89
C LEU A 24 -6.12 -8.22 -1.84
N ALA A 25 -5.53 -9.36 -2.19
CA ALA A 25 -5.33 -10.49 -1.30
C ALA A 25 -4.64 -10.11 0.03
N TYR A 26 -4.84 -10.94 1.04
CA TYR A 26 -4.07 -10.92 2.29
C TYR A 26 -3.20 -12.18 2.35
N PHE A 27 -1.93 -12.00 2.73
CA PHE A 27 -0.95 -13.07 2.87
C PHE A 27 -0.60 -13.29 4.34
N GLU A 28 -0.42 -14.55 4.76
CA GLU A 28 -0.18 -14.87 6.17
C GLU A 28 1.14 -14.28 6.72
N VAL A 29 2.12 -14.02 5.85
CA VAL A 29 3.37 -13.30 6.17
C VAL A 29 3.15 -11.86 6.66
N GLU A 30 2.00 -11.24 6.35
CA GLU A 30 1.67 -9.90 6.84
C GLU A 30 1.51 -9.83 8.36
N SER A 31 1.29 -10.98 9.02
CA SER A 31 1.32 -11.11 10.48
C SER A 31 2.65 -10.67 11.14
N VAL A 32 3.73 -10.57 10.35
CA VAL A 32 5.03 -10.01 10.77
C VAL A 32 4.97 -8.49 10.98
N ALA A 33 4.05 -7.77 10.33
CA ALA A 33 3.95 -6.31 10.41
C ALA A 33 3.12 -5.85 11.61
N ARG A 34 3.76 -5.19 12.59
CA ARG A 34 3.07 -4.66 13.78
C ARG A 34 2.29 -3.37 13.55
N CYS A 35 2.55 -2.71 12.42
CA CYS A 35 1.92 -1.45 12.02
C CYS A 35 0.78 -1.64 10.99
N ALA A 36 0.53 -2.87 10.52
CA ALA A 36 -0.53 -3.16 9.56
C ALA A 36 -1.72 -3.85 10.26
N PRO A 37 -2.96 -3.64 9.80
CA PRO A 37 -4.09 -4.47 10.23
C PRO A 37 -3.81 -5.95 9.91
N PRO A 38 -4.09 -6.89 10.84
CA PRO A 38 -3.97 -8.32 10.54
C PRO A 38 -4.99 -8.73 9.47
N ALA A 39 -4.67 -9.81 8.75
CA ALA A 39 -5.59 -10.38 7.76
C ALA A 39 -6.95 -10.74 8.41
N PRO A 40 -8.09 -10.41 7.77
CA PRO A 40 -9.39 -10.89 8.22
C PRO A 40 -9.41 -12.42 8.33
N PRO A 41 -10.02 -12.99 9.39
CA PRO A 41 -10.08 -14.44 9.56
C PRO A 41 -10.81 -15.09 8.38
N SER A 42 -10.41 -16.32 8.05
CA SER A 42 -10.72 -16.96 6.76
C SER A 42 -12.22 -17.09 6.46
N ASN A 43 -13.06 -17.17 7.49
CA ASN A 43 -14.53 -17.19 7.38
C ASN A 43 -15.15 -15.86 6.91
N LEU A 44 -14.42 -14.74 7.05
CA LEU A 44 -14.83 -13.42 6.54
C LEU A 44 -14.18 -13.10 5.18
N ARG A 45 -13.09 -13.80 4.81
CA ARG A 45 -12.35 -13.57 3.55
C ARG A 45 -13.16 -13.91 2.28
N SER A 46 -14.23 -14.72 2.40
CA SER A 46 -15.17 -15.06 1.33
C SER A 46 -16.35 -14.10 1.17
N LEU A 47 -16.57 -13.19 2.13
CA LEU A 47 -17.62 -12.18 2.06
C LEU A 47 -17.19 -11.01 1.13
N LYS A 48 -17.14 -11.28 -0.18
CA LYS A 48 -17.06 -10.23 -1.21
C LYS A 48 -18.48 -9.83 -1.65
N PRO A 49 -18.96 -8.63 -1.30
CA PRO A 49 -20.16 -8.09 -1.92
C PRO A 49 -19.92 -7.80 -3.42
N GLY A 50 -21.00 -7.65 -4.19
CA GLY A 50 -20.90 -7.07 -5.52
C GLY A 50 -20.29 -5.67 -5.45
N GLY A 51 -19.35 -5.37 -6.35
CA GLY A 51 -18.68 -4.05 -6.40
C GLY A 51 -17.21 -4.02 -5.99
N ALA A 52 -16.55 -5.18 -5.76
CA ALA A 52 -15.13 -5.27 -5.39
C ALA A 52 -14.20 -4.37 -6.23
N ARG A 53 -14.45 -4.24 -7.55
CA ARG A 53 -13.74 -3.32 -8.46
C ARG A 53 -13.67 -1.87 -7.95
N ILE A 54 -14.71 -1.34 -7.30
CA ILE A 54 -14.74 0.02 -6.74
C ILE A 54 -13.87 0.13 -5.48
N HIS A 55 -13.82 -0.93 -4.67
CA HIS A 55 -12.98 -0.97 -3.47
C HIS A 55 -11.51 -1.13 -3.83
N THR A 56 -11.18 -2.06 -4.73
CA THR A 56 -9.84 -2.19 -5.34
C THR A 56 -9.37 -0.84 -5.93
N SER A 57 -10.29 -0.07 -6.52
CA SER A 57 -10.02 1.21 -7.16
C SER A 57 -9.63 2.28 -6.14
N LYS A 58 -10.49 2.52 -5.14
CA LYS A 58 -10.22 3.50 -4.07
C LYS A 58 -9.00 3.13 -3.22
N ALA A 59 -8.73 1.84 -3.01
CA ALA A 59 -7.51 1.37 -2.35
C ALA A 59 -6.24 1.70 -3.18
N LEU A 60 -6.24 1.41 -4.50
CA LEU A 60 -5.11 1.72 -5.37
C LEU A 60 -4.91 3.23 -5.60
N LEU A 61 -6.00 4.00 -5.64
CA LEU A 61 -5.99 5.46 -5.65
C LEU A 61 -5.21 6.01 -4.43
N ALA A 62 -5.56 5.53 -3.24
CA ALA A 62 -4.96 5.95 -1.97
C ALA A 62 -3.52 5.45 -1.78
N ILE A 63 -3.20 4.23 -2.25
CA ILE A 63 -1.81 3.75 -2.35
C ILE A 63 -0.98 4.73 -3.19
N ARG A 64 -1.46 5.11 -4.38
CA ARG A 64 -0.75 6.06 -5.24
C ARG A 64 -0.60 7.43 -4.59
N ARG A 65 -1.68 8.00 -4.02
CA ARG A 65 -1.62 9.28 -3.24
C ARG A 65 -0.56 9.22 -2.15
N THR A 66 -0.47 8.11 -1.42
CA THR A 66 0.51 7.90 -0.34
C THR A 66 1.95 7.90 -0.86
N VAL A 67 2.24 7.18 -1.95
CA VAL A 67 3.59 7.17 -2.52
C VAL A 67 3.95 8.51 -3.16
N ASP A 68 3.01 9.17 -3.85
CA ASP A 68 3.23 10.50 -4.44
C ASP A 68 3.52 11.55 -3.34
N LEU A 69 2.88 11.45 -2.16
CA LEU A 69 3.21 12.26 -0.97
C LEU A 69 4.62 11.98 -0.41
N LEU A 70 5.07 10.72 -0.41
CA LEU A 70 6.43 10.34 0.02
C LEU A 70 7.52 10.76 -0.97
N ALA A 71 7.17 11.02 -2.24
CA ALA A 71 8.07 11.49 -3.28
C ALA A 71 8.27 13.02 -3.29
N LEU A 72 7.45 13.77 -2.53
CA LEU A 72 7.75 15.16 -2.19
C LEU A 72 8.99 15.24 -1.28
N PRO A 73 9.55 16.44 -1.00
CA PRO A 73 10.61 16.61 -0.02
C PRO A 73 10.10 17.13 1.35
N PRO A 74 9.40 16.34 2.18
CA PRO A 74 9.14 16.72 3.56
C PRO A 74 10.40 16.49 4.41
N THR A 75 10.48 17.19 5.54
CA THR A 75 11.41 16.86 6.62
C THR A 75 10.96 15.57 7.32
N LEU A 76 11.22 14.41 6.69
CA LEU A 76 10.94 13.09 7.25
C LEU A 76 11.43 12.90 8.71
N PRO A 77 12.63 13.37 9.12
CA PRO A 77 13.12 13.21 10.50
C PRO A 77 12.21 13.81 11.58
N SER A 78 11.46 14.87 11.28
CA SER A 78 10.55 15.52 12.24
C SER A 78 9.11 15.01 12.17
N GLN A 79 8.83 14.00 11.33
CA GLN A 79 7.49 13.40 11.28
C GLN A 79 7.27 12.41 12.42
N THR A 80 6.00 12.22 12.77
CA THR A 80 5.61 11.40 13.93
C THR A 80 5.81 9.90 13.65
N PRO A 81 6.01 9.06 14.69
CA PRO A 81 6.04 7.61 14.53
C PRO A 81 4.77 7.02 13.90
N PHE A 82 3.63 7.74 13.94
CA PHE A 82 2.38 7.31 13.31
C PHE A 82 2.49 7.25 11.77
N LEU A 83 3.30 8.13 11.16
CA LEU A 83 3.61 8.09 9.72
C LEU A 83 4.18 6.73 9.30
N ILE A 84 5.02 6.13 10.14
CA ILE A 84 5.67 4.84 9.89
C ILE A 84 4.61 3.75 9.73
N CYS A 85 3.54 3.78 10.54
CA CYS A 85 2.44 2.84 10.39
C CYS A 85 1.51 3.15 9.21
N MET A 86 1.31 4.42 8.84
CA MET A 86 0.59 4.77 7.61
C MET A 86 1.28 4.17 6.37
N ILE A 87 2.60 4.29 6.29
CA ILE A 87 3.42 3.73 5.22
C ILE A 87 3.33 2.19 5.24
N ALA A 88 3.42 1.56 6.41
CA ALA A 88 3.33 0.09 6.54
C ALA A 88 1.98 -0.47 6.06
N ASN A 89 0.87 0.08 6.56
CA ASN A 89 -0.49 -0.31 6.19
C ASN A 89 -0.73 -0.17 4.68
N THR A 90 -0.25 0.94 4.10
CA THR A 90 -0.32 1.15 2.65
C THR A 90 0.55 0.17 1.87
N MET A 91 1.77 -0.09 2.34
CA MET A 91 2.73 -0.94 1.64
C MET A 91 2.27 -2.40 1.56
N VAL A 92 1.67 -2.98 2.61
CA VAL A 92 1.19 -4.37 2.54
C VAL A 92 0.09 -4.55 1.47
N ALA A 93 -0.80 -3.57 1.33
CA ALA A 93 -1.81 -3.54 0.27
C ALA A 93 -1.19 -3.36 -1.13
N HIS A 94 -0.16 -2.52 -1.24
CA HIS A 94 0.57 -2.26 -2.49
C HIS A 94 1.39 -3.46 -2.97
N LEU A 95 2.01 -4.20 -2.05
CA LEU A 95 2.69 -5.47 -2.33
C LEU A 95 1.70 -6.51 -2.88
N SER A 96 0.49 -6.60 -2.32
CA SER A 96 -0.56 -7.46 -2.88
C SER A 96 -0.95 -7.06 -4.31
N ALA A 97 -1.09 -5.77 -4.60
CA ALA A 97 -1.41 -5.31 -5.95
C ALA A 97 -0.33 -5.72 -6.96
N CYS A 98 0.94 -5.57 -6.58
CA CYS A 98 2.10 -5.96 -7.39
C CYS A 98 2.22 -7.48 -7.62
N ARG A 99 1.62 -8.32 -6.77
CA ARG A 99 1.64 -9.79 -6.95
C ARG A 99 0.57 -10.31 -7.91
N TYR A 100 -0.60 -9.66 -7.97
CA TYR A 100 -1.74 -10.17 -8.74
C TYR A 100 -2.25 -9.23 -9.84
N LEU A 101 -2.40 -7.94 -9.56
CA LEU A 101 -3.09 -7.00 -10.46
C LEU A 101 -2.15 -6.42 -11.53
N PHE A 102 -0.96 -5.96 -11.14
CA PHE A 102 -0.06 -5.28 -12.08
C PHE A 102 0.77 -6.26 -12.94
N LYS A 103 1.03 -5.85 -14.19
CA LYS A 103 1.80 -6.59 -15.22
C LYS A 103 2.72 -5.64 -15.99
N GLY A 104 3.64 -6.18 -16.80
CA GLY A 104 4.42 -5.43 -17.80
C GLY A 104 5.19 -4.22 -17.22
N SER A 105 5.19 -3.12 -17.95
CA SER A 105 5.82 -1.85 -17.56
C SER A 105 5.22 -1.25 -16.28
N VAL A 106 3.90 -1.36 -16.09
CA VAL A 106 3.19 -0.89 -14.89
C VAL A 106 3.75 -1.55 -13.64
N LEU A 107 3.96 -2.88 -13.67
CA LEU A 107 4.56 -3.61 -12.55
C LEU A 107 5.98 -3.12 -12.20
N GLN A 108 6.75 -2.62 -13.16
CA GLN A 108 8.08 -2.06 -12.88
C GLN A 108 7.97 -0.68 -12.20
N LEU A 109 7.11 0.21 -12.71
CA LEU A 109 6.83 1.50 -12.07
C LEU A 109 6.36 1.34 -10.62
N GLU A 110 5.45 0.38 -10.38
CA GLU A 110 4.92 0.11 -9.05
C GLU A 110 5.97 -0.56 -8.12
N ARG A 111 6.95 -1.28 -8.67
CA ARG A 111 8.14 -1.74 -7.92
C ARG A 111 9.07 -0.58 -7.53
N GLU A 112 9.27 0.43 -8.38
CA GLU A 112 10.03 1.63 -7.97
C GLU A 112 9.29 2.44 -6.90
N ARG A 113 7.96 2.50 -6.95
CA ARG A 113 7.12 3.08 -5.89
C ARG A 113 7.26 2.34 -4.55
N ILE A 114 7.39 1.01 -4.56
CA ILE A 114 7.75 0.21 -3.37
C ILE A 114 9.16 0.56 -2.88
N ARG A 115 10.16 0.66 -3.78
CA ARG A 115 11.55 1.03 -3.40
C ARG A 115 11.62 2.42 -2.78
N SER A 116 10.89 3.40 -3.30
CA SER A 116 10.74 4.75 -2.71
C SER A 116 10.19 4.67 -1.27
N SER A 117 9.10 3.92 -1.08
CA SER A 117 8.45 3.77 0.24
C SER A 117 9.34 3.02 1.25
N MET A 118 10.13 2.03 0.80
CA MET A 118 11.17 1.38 1.59
C MET A 118 12.33 2.34 1.94
N GLY A 119 12.67 3.27 1.04
CA GLY A 119 13.61 4.36 1.30
C GLY A 119 13.12 5.29 2.41
N ALA A 120 11.86 5.72 2.37
CA ALA A 120 11.25 6.52 3.43
C ALA A 120 11.28 5.80 4.79
N LEU A 121 10.93 4.50 4.84
CA LEU A 121 11.04 3.68 6.05
C LEU A 121 12.48 3.56 6.57
N ARG A 122 13.48 3.47 5.67
CA ARG A 122 14.89 3.43 6.05
C ARG A 122 15.31 4.73 6.75
N VAL A 123 15.01 5.89 6.15
CA VAL A 123 15.33 7.22 6.72
C VAL A 123 14.61 7.42 8.06
N LEU A 124 13.30 7.12 8.12
CA LEU A 124 12.54 7.18 9.38
C LEU A 124 13.11 6.22 10.44
N GLY A 125 13.69 5.09 10.03
CA GLY A 125 14.36 4.13 10.91
C GLY A 125 15.69 4.58 11.50
N GLU A 126 16.33 5.62 10.94
CA GLU A 126 17.54 6.22 11.53
C GLU A 126 17.21 6.92 12.85
N TYR A 127 16.08 7.63 12.89
CA TYR A 127 15.59 8.38 14.06
C TYR A 127 14.69 7.54 14.98
N TRP A 128 13.81 6.71 14.41
CA TRP A 128 12.78 6.00 15.16
C TRP A 128 13.03 4.47 15.21
N PRO A 129 13.14 3.86 16.40
CA PRO A 129 13.26 2.41 16.54
C PRO A 129 12.12 1.62 15.88
N LEU A 130 10.91 2.22 15.84
CA LEU A 130 9.76 1.66 15.11
C LEU A 130 10.04 1.58 13.60
N GLY A 131 10.56 2.64 12.97
CA GLY A 131 10.90 2.64 11.55
C GLY A 131 11.94 1.59 11.20
N ARG A 132 12.94 1.42 12.07
CA ARG A 132 13.98 0.39 11.92
C ARG A 132 13.44 -1.04 12.10
N ARG A 133 12.31 -1.22 12.79
CA ARG A 133 11.58 -2.49 12.84
C ARG A 133 10.74 -2.66 11.57
N THR A 134 9.85 -1.71 11.28
CA THR A 134 8.93 -1.74 10.14
C THR A 134 9.64 -1.89 8.79
N TYR A 135 10.79 -1.25 8.58
CA TYR A 135 11.64 -1.47 7.40
C TYR A 135 12.03 -2.95 7.21
N ARG A 136 12.31 -3.68 8.31
CA ARG A 136 12.62 -5.12 8.27
C ARG A 136 11.37 -5.97 8.10
N GLU A 137 10.27 -5.63 8.78
CA GLU A 137 8.96 -6.30 8.64
C GLU A 137 8.49 -6.25 7.17
N MET A 138 8.49 -5.06 6.56
CA MET A 138 8.19 -4.87 5.13
C MET A 138 9.19 -5.57 4.22
N GLY A 139 10.49 -5.57 4.55
CA GLY A 139 11.53 -6.30 3.82
C GLY A 139 11.41 -7.83 3.90
N ILE A 140 10.64 -8.38 4.84
CA ILE A 140 10.26 -9.81 4.87
C ILE A 140 9.06 -10.02 3.95
N ILE A 141 7.98 -9.26 4.16
CA ILE A 141 6.72 -9.37 3.40
C ILE A 141 6.98 -9.16 1.90
N ALA A 142 7.78 -8.17 1.51
CA ALA A 142 8.07 -7.88 0.10
C ALA A 142 8.84 -9.01 -0.61
N ARG A 143 9.70 -9.76 0.11
CA ARG A 143 10.40 -10.92 -0.47
C ARG A 143 9.46 -12.09 -0.67
N GLU A 144 8.66 -12.42 0.34
CA GLU A 144 7.68 -13.50 0.29
C GLU A 144 6.58 -13.24 -0.77
N VAL A 145 5.96 -12.06 -0.73
CA VAL A 145 4.83 -11.69 -1.60
C VAL A 145 5.25 -11.53 -3.06
N LEU A 146 6.46 -11.02 -3.35
CA LEU A 146 6.90 -10.73 -4.72
C LEU A 146 7.98 -11.67 -5.28
N GLY A 147 8.41 -12.67 -4.50
CA GLY A 147 9.49 -13.59 -4.87
C GLY A 147 10.86 -12.92 -5.01
N LEU A 148 11.08 -11.78 -4.36
CA LEU A 148 12.32 -11.00 -4.48
C LEU A 148 13.48 -11.71 -3.79
N SER A 149 14.61 -11.80 -4.50
CA SER A 149 15.81 -12.47 -3.98
C SER A 149 16.68 -11.50 -3.18
N GLU A 150 17.69 -12.02 -2.49
CA GLU A 150 18.60 -11.23 -1.64
C GLU A 150 19.50 -10.24 -2.43
N LYS A 151 19.37 -10.21 -3.76
CA LYS A 151 20.13 -9.37 -4.69
C LYS A 151 19.45 -8.01 -4.96
N ASP A 152 18.16 -7.89 -4.72
CA ASP A 152 17.33 -6.75 -5.17
C ASP A 152 17.29 -5.55 -4.20
N ILE A 153 18.05 -5.62 -3.09
CA ILE A 153 18.11 -4.61 -2.03
C ILE A 153 19.59 -4.30 -1.71
N PRO A 154 20.00 -3.02 -1.57
CA PRO A 154 21.36 -2.67 -1.16
C PRO A 154 21.72 -3.25 0.22
N LYS A 155 22.58 -4.28 0.25
CA LYS A 155 23.11 -4.84 1.51
C LYS A 155 23.91 -3.78 2.25
N VAL A 156 23.52 -3.50 3.50
CA VAL A 156 24.43 -2.91 4.49
C VAL A 156 25.47 -3.98 4.81
N GLN A 157 26.69 -3.80 4.29
CA GLN A 157 27.76 -4.78 4.43
C GLN A 157 28.44 -4.67 5.80
N ASN A 158 28.40 -5.76 6.55
CA ASN A 158 29.52 -6.17 7.39
C ASN A 158 30.12 -7.43 6.75
N SER A 159 31.42 -7.44 6.46
CA SER A 159 32.17 -8.62 6.02
C SER A 159 32.23 -9.66 7.15
N THR A 160 32.26 -10.97 6.89
CA THR A 160 33.34 -11.72 6.20
C THR A 160 32.81 -13.06 5.61
N GLY A 161 33.53 -13.71 4.68
CA GLY A 161 33.11 -14.95 3.95
C GLY A 161 33.04 -16.24 4.81
N LYS A 162 32.82 -17.47 4.30
CA LYS A 162 32.83 -18.08 2.93
C LYS A 162 32.07 -19.45 3.02
N SER A 163 31.81 -20.36 2.05
CA SER A 163 32.07 -20.52 0.59
C SER A 163 31.18 -21.66 0.00
N GLY A 164 30.73 -21.57 -1.27
CA GLY A 164 30.23 -22.70 -2.10
C GLY A 164 28.88 -23.35 -1.71
N ASP A 165 28.27 -24.26 -2.51
CA ASP A 165 28.44 -24.52 -3.95
C ASP A 165 27.29 -25.39 -4.55
N THR A 166 27.14 -25.36 -5.90
CA THR A 166 26.55 -26.41 -6.79
C THR A 166 25.05 -26.79 -6.76
N ILE A 167 24.35 -26.35 -7.84
CA ILE A 167 23.38 -27.05 -8.73
C ILE A 167 22.39 -28.12 -8.17
N GLY A 168 21.09 -27.93 -8.47
CA GLY A 168 20.05 -28.98 -8.49
C GLY A 168 18.78 -28.52 -9.24
N SER A 169 18.07 -29.43 -9.93
CA SER A 169 16.91 -29.10 -10.80
C SER A 169 15.63 -29.84 -10.40
N ALA A 170 14.47 -29.17 -10.51
CA ALA A 170 13.16 -29.80 -10.67
C ALA A 170 12.17 -28.81 -11.32
N GLN A 171 11.42 -29.27 -12.34
CA GLN A 171 10.26 -28.54 -12.88
C GLN A 171 8.97 -29.06 -12.24
N ALA A 172 7.99 -28.17 -12.05
CA ALA A 172 6.61 -28.54 -11.80
C ALA A 172 5.70 -27.61 -12.61
N GLN A 173 5.08 -28.13 -13.68
CA GLN A 173 4.17 -27.37 -14.53
C GLN A 173 2.78 -27.34 -13.89
N ALA A 174 2.37 -26.19 -13.38
CA ALA A 174 0.97 -25.92 -13.07
C ALA A 174 0.27 -25.39 -14.34
N VAL A 175 -0.61 -26.19 -14.92
CA VAL A 175 -1.52 -25.72 -15.98
C VAL A 175 -2.54 -24.79 -15.34
N LEU A 176 -2.61 -23.53 -15.81
CA LEU A 176 -3.69 -22.61 -15.49
C LEU A 176 -4.04 -21.81 -16.74
N SER A 177 -5.34 -21.77 -17.05
CA SER A 177 -5.91 -21.17 -18.26
C SER A 177 -5.59 -19.68 -18.41
N ASP A 178 -5.44 -19.22 -19.64
CA ASP A 178 -5.23 -17.80 -19.96
C ASP A 178 -6.37 -16.91 -19.43
N PRO A 179 -6.06 -15.91 -18.56
CA PRO A 179 -7.05 -14.92 -18.14
C PRO A 179 -7.17 -13.80 -19.18
N ILE A 180 -8.43 -13.44 -19.48
CA ILE A 180 -8.83 -12.32 -20.33
C ILE A 180 -8.19 -11.00 -19.83
N PRO A 181 -7.75 -10.07 -20.71
CA PRO A 181 -6.93 -8.93 -20.32
C PRO A 181 -7.71 -7.77 -19.65
N ASP A 182 -8.18 -7.98 -18.42
CA ASP A 182 -8.80 -6.95 -17.55
C ASP A 182 -7.85 -5.78 -17.17
N THR A 183 -6.59 -5.81 -17.59
CA THR A 183 -5.54 -4.85 -17.20
C THR A 183 -5.88 -3.39 -17.54
N LEU A 184 -6.67 -3.13 -18.59
CA LEU A 184 -7.08 -1.77 -18.97
C LEU A 184 -8.13 -1.16 -18.02
N LEU A 185 -9.07 -1.97 -17.51
CA LEU A 185 -10.09 -1.53 -16.54
C LEU A 185 -9.50 -1.00 -15.22
N TYR A 186 -8.21 -1.24 -14.97
CA TYR A 186 -7.46 -0.68 -13.85
C TYR A 186 -6.64 0.59 -14.16
N MET A 187 -6.46 0.89 -15.44
CA MET A 187 -5.75 2.09 -15.91
C MET A 187 -6.74 3.20 -16.28
N ASP A 188 -7.89 2.84 -16.85
CA ASP A 188 -8.94 3.77 -17.33
C ASP A 188 -9.83 4.36 -16.21
N LEU A 189 -9.40 4.25 -14.96
CA LEU A 189 -10.04 4.91 -13.82
C LEU A 189 -9.75 6.41 -13.87
N ASN A 190 -10.67 7.18 -14.47
CA ASN A 190 -10.66 8.64 -14.41
C ASN A 190 -10.62 9.07 -12.94
N TYR A 191 -9.46 9.58 -12.54
CA TYR A 191 -9.12 9.91 -11.16
C TYR A 191 -10.07 10.95 -10.55
N SER A 192 -10.64 11.79 -11.42
CA SER A 192 -11.59 12.87 -11.13
C SER A 192 -12.95 12.37 -10.61
N ASP A 193 -13.38 11.17 -11.04
CA ASP A 193 -14.70 10.61 -10.68
C ASP A 193 -14.69 9.91 -9.30
N LEU A 194 -13.56 9.99 -8.58
CA LEU A 194 -13.32 9.25 -7.33
C LEU A 194 -13.03 10.15 -6.14
N ASP A 195 -13.12 11.48 -6.29
CA ASP A 195 -12.95 12.38 -5.16
C ASP A 195 -14.11 12.27 -4.15
N ILE A 196 -13.72 12.17 -2.88
CA ILE A 196 -14.61 11.86 -1.76
C ILE A 196 -15.47 13.08 -1.37
N PHE A 197 -15.16 14.25 -1.92
CA PHE A 197 -15.95 15.48 -1.84
C PHE A 197 -16.03 16.15 -3.21
N PRO A 198 -17.07 15.86 -4.02
CA PRO A 198 -17.51 16.76 -5.08
C PRO A 198 -17.94 18.09 -4.43
N PRO A 199 -17.53 19.26 -4.94
CA PRO A 199 -17.87 20.55 -4.33
C PRO A 199 -19.40 20.78 -4.26
N ASP A 200 -20.15 20.23 -5.21
CA ASP A 200 -21.57 20.52 -5.41
C ASP A 200 -22.49 19.83 -4.39
N TYR A 201 -22.04 18.78 -3.69
CA TYR A 201 -22.91 18.02 -2.79
C TYR A 201 -23.25 18.78 -1.49
N LEU A 202 -22.42 19.75 -1.09
CA LEU A 202 -22.66 20.60 0.08
C LEU A 202 -23.62 21.77 -0.19
N ILE A 203 -24.07 21.95 -1.44
CA ILE A 203 -25.01 23.02 -1.82
C ILE A 203 -26.46 22.48 -1.88
N LEU A 204 -26.66 21.18 -2.11
CA LEU A 204 -27.99 20.61 -2.36
C LEU A 204 -28.76 20.18 -1.10
N GLN A 205 -28.09 19.97 0.04
CA GLN A 205 -28.75 19.84 1.35
C GLN A 205 -28.65 21.17 2.10
N GLY A 206 -29.74 21.94 2.10
CA GLY A 206 -29.86 23.20 2.84
C GLY A 206 -29.87 22.98 4.36
N MET A 207 -28.69 22.73 4.94
CA MET A 207 -28.48 22.48 6.38
C MET A 207 -27.35 23.33 6.95
N TYR A 208 -27.43 24.64 6.72
CA TYR A 208 -26.91 25.64 7.66
C TYR A 208 -28.04 26.64 7.94
N PRO A 209 -28.39 26.92 9.21
CA PRO A 209 -29.25 28.06 9.53
C PRO A 209 -28.54 29.35 9.11
N THR A 210 -29.30 30.36 8.69
CA THR A 210 -28.73 31.69 8.48
C THR A 210 -28.30 32.29 9.83
N MET A 211 -27.36 33.25 9.79
CA MET A 211 -26.78 33.89 10.98
C MET A 211 -27.77 34.77 11.79
N GLU A 212 -29.08 34.65 11.54
CA GLU A 212 -30.15 35.37 12.21
C GLU A 212 -30.85 34.49 13.28
N GLU A 213 -30.81 33.16 13.18
CA GLU A 213 -31.47 32.24 14.15
C GLU A 213 -30.68 31.98 15.45
N LEU A 214 -29.56 32.68 15.67
CA LEU A 214 -28.70 32.52 16.87
C LEU A 214 -28.78 33.69 17.87
N CYS A 215 -29.75 34.60 17.71
CA CYS A 215 -29.91 35.82 18.51
C CYS A 215 -31.35 36.06 19.02
N LEU A 216 -32.01 35.02 19.55
CA LEU A 216 -33.24 35.11 20.36
C LEU A 216 -33.18 34.14 21.56
#